data_AF-A0AAW5V9F8-F1
#
_entry.id   AF-A0AAW5V9F8-F1
#
_cell.length_a   1.000
_cell.length_b   1.000
_cell.length_c   1.000
_cell.angle_alpha   90.00
_cell.angle_beta   90.00
_cell.angle_gamma   90.00
#
_symmetry.space_group_name_H-M   'P 1'
#
loop_
_entity.id
_entity.type
_entity.pdbx_description
1 polymer ?
#
loop_
_entity_poly.entity_id
_entity_poly.type
_entity_poly.pdbx_seq_one_letter_code
_entity_poly.pdbx_strand_id
1 'polypeptide(L)'
;MIKNIDSYLRNGRNNLKYLLNDELRNLYSKIEIENLNSKLKRIENEFKQILQNSKSRSEFLSAFSGIRNYLISETKTADQKIWNQLVEELMIKLFYIFPKKFQLTPNEAFIYYVFQSMKRYFNHKIEHDYLYKYITQNGKVGLNILGIYACDYIKRQIKNKEAIDLKIFLFYFKNHYKPSNLIIENIDQFVSITKKNLKKFLIRKSQSLISHYLKEFRDDEYFAPKLDSYEYNKHFYYLFLRGRLKDCFRESENQLREKLGYKRIGEGNVQEHTLYKELCKYIDKKHIKRNYRPIWLNGLELDFYIEPHRLGIEYQGQQHVKPVDYFGGKKSFKKQIKRDLKKVNLCHSNDIKIVHCYFDQSIPEFAFKIFSNL
;
A
#
# COMPACT_ATOMS: atom_id res chain seq x y z
N MET A 1 -7.45 38.60 -26.75
CA MET A 1 -6.09 38.61 -27.32
C MET A 1 -5.14 39.06 -26.22
N ILE A 2 -4.38 38.15 -25.61
CA ILE A 2 -3.45 38.47 -24.51
C ILE A 2 -2.23 39.14 -25.13
N LYS A 3 -2.03 40.45 -24.90
CA LYS A 3 -0.95 41.24 -25.54
C LYS A 3 0.42 41.09 -24.86
N ASN A 4 0.51 40.54 -23.65
CA ASN A 4 1.76 40.37 -22.94
C ASN A 4 1.64 39.25 -21.88
N ILE A 5 2.47 38.22 -22.00
CA ILE A 5 2.54 37.04 -21.11
C ILE A 5 2.85 37.43 -19.65
N ASP A 6 3.71 38.42 -19.44
CA ASP A 6 4.05 38.89 -18.10
C ASP A 6 2.89 39.65 -17.45
N SER A 7 2.10 40.39 -18.23
CA SER A 7 0.89 41.06 -17.73
C SER A 7 -0.19 40.04 -17.31
N TYR A 8 -0.34 38.94 -18.05
CA TYR A 8 -1.27 37.87 -17.71
C TYR A 8 -0.89 37.15 -16.40
N LEU A 9 0.41 36.94 -16.17
CA LEU A 9 0.94 36.29 -14.97
C LEU A 9 0.98 37.22 -13.74
N ARG A 10 1.16 38.54 -13.92
CA ARG A 10 1.17 39.53 -12.81
C ARG A 10 -0.21 39.76 -12.18
N ASN A 11 -1.31 39.51 -12.90
CA ASN A 11 -2.70 39.73 -12.42
C ASN A 11 -3.24 38.63 -11.47
N GLY A 12 -2.38 38.01 -10.65
CA GLY A 12 -2.81 37.17 -9.52
C GLY A 12 -3.42 35.81 -9.87
N ARG A 13 -3.46 35.40 -11.14
CA ARG A 13 -3.75 34.01 -11.53
C ARG A 13 -2.49 33.14 -11.35
N ASN A 14 -2.04 33.00 -10.11
CA ASN A 14 -0.86 32.23 -9.69
C ASN A 14 -0.95 30.70 -9.96
N ASN A 15 -1.98 30.22 -10.65
CA ASN A 15 -2.09 28.85 -11.09
C ASN A 15 -1.82 28.77 -12.60
N LEU A 16 -0.53 28.64 -12.98
CA LEU A 16 -0.15 28.09 -14.29
C LEU A 16 -0.72 26.68 -14.53
N LYS A 17 -1.33 26.04 -13.52
CA LYS A 17 -2.14 24.81 -13.58
C LYS A 17 -3.22 24.81 -14.68
N TYR A 18 -3.64 25.98 -15.17
CA TYR A 18 -4.73 26.14 -16.14
C TYR A 18 -4.29 26.48 -17.58
N LEU A 19 -3.00 26.66 -17.86
CA LEU A 19 -2.56 26.87 -19.24
C LEU A 19 -2.33 25.50 -19.90
N LEU A 20 -3.46 24.86 -20.21
CA LEU A 20 -3.56 23.75 -21.16
C LEU A 20 -3.39 24.31 -22.58
N ASN A 21 -2.60 23.60 -23.40
CA ASN A 21 -2.66 23.47 -24.86
C ASN A 21 -2.81 24.72 -25.75
N ASP A 22 -2.03 24.73 -26.83
CA ASP A 22 -2.14 25.54 -28.05
C ASP A 22 -2.21 27.07 -27.90
N GLU A 23 -2.95 27.64 -26.95
CA GLU A 23 -3.04 29.08 -26.67
C GLU A 23 -1.72 29.71 -26.23
N LEU A 24 -0.90 29.02 -25.41
CA LEU A 24 0.47 29.46 -25.11
C LEU A 24 1.43 29.24 -26.28
N ARG A 25 1.24 28.17 -27.07
CA ARG A 25 2.06 27.91 -28.26
C ARG A 25 1.78 28.95 -29.34
N ASN A 26 0.55 29.44 -29.44
CA ASN A 26 0.14 30.53 -30.34
C ASN A 26 0.76 31.89 -29.99
N LEU A 27 1.40 32.02 -28.82
CA LEU A 27 2.15 33.22 -28.42
C LEU A 27 3.64 33.14 -28.80
N TYR A 28 4.13 31.95 -29.16
CA TYR A 28 5.47 31.79 -29.70
C TYR A 28 5.46 31.90 -31.22
N SER A 29 6.51 32.49 -31.78
CA SER A 29 6.80 32.37 -33.20
C SER A 29 7.06 30.90 -33.56
N LYS A 30 6.83 30.56 -34.83
CA LYS A 30 7.11 29.22 -35.36
C LYS A 30 8.56 28.77 -35.10
N ILE A 31 9.51 29.70 -35.19
CA ILE A 31 10.93 29.48 -34.96
C ILE A 31 11.22 29.14 -33.49
N GLU A 32 10.59 29.84 -32.54
CA GLU A 32 10.76 29.56 -31.10
C GLU A 32 10.21 28.18 -30.74
N ILE A 33 9.07 27.78 -31.32
CA ILE A 33 8.50 26.44 -31.14
C ILE A 33 9.45 25.37 -31.69
N GLU A 34 10.00 25.57 -32.89
CA GLU A 34 10.95 24.65 -33.52
C GLU A 34 12.22 24.49 -32.67
N ASN A 35 12.75 25.60 -32.11
CA ASN A 35 13.90 25.58 -31.22
C ASN A 35 13.64 24.86 -29.89
N LEU A 36 12.47 25.07 -29.27
CA LEU A 36 12.09 24.35 -28.05
C LEU A 36 11.93 22.85 -28.32
N ASN A 37 11.26 22.49 -29.41
CA ASN A 37 11.03 21.11 -29.80
C ASN A 37 12.35 20.39 -30.14
N SER A 38 13.28 21.04 -30.84
CA SER A 38 14.58 20.45 -31.18
C SER A 38 15.40 20.18 -29.92
N LYS A 39 15.42 21.11 -28.95
CA LYS A 39 16.09 20.94 -27.66
C LYS A 39 15.49 19.79 -26.86
N LEU A 40 14.16 19.72 -26.73
CA LEU A 40 13.47 18.60 -26.07
C LEU A 40 13.74 17.27 -26.77
N LYS A 41 13.78 17.26 -28.10
CA LYS A 41 14.03 16.04 -28.87
C LYS A 41 15.44 15.50 -28.65
N ARG A 42 16.43 16.39 -28.53
CA ARG A 42 17.80 16.01 -28.18
C ARG A 42 17.86 15.32 -26.82
N ILE A 43 17.26 15.94 -25.80
CA ILE A 43 17.19 15.38 -24.44
C ILE A 43 16.43 14.05 -24.46
N GLU A 44 15.30 13.98 -25.18
CA GLU A 44 14.52 12.74 -25.31
C GLU A 44 15.38 11.61 -25.88
N ASN A 45 16.08 11.83 -27.00
CA ASN A 45 16.86 10.79 -27.66
C ASN A 45 18.02 10.31 -26.78
N GLU A 46 18.73 11.25 -26.14
CA GLU A 46 19.82 10.95 -25.21
C GLU A 46 19.35 10.06 -24.06
N PHE A 47 18.36 10.53 -23.28
CA PHE A 47 17.89 9.79 -22.11
C PHE A 47 17.14 8.52 -22.49
N LYS A 48 16.41 8.49 -23.61
CA LYS A 48 15.74 7.26 -24.06
C LYS A 48 16.76 6.14 -24.28
N GLN A 49 17.89 6.43 -24.93
CA GLN A 49 18.95 5.45 -25.16
C GLN A 49 19.58 4.99 -23.83
N ILE A 50 19.92 5.92 -22.93
CA ILE A 50 20.49 5.61 -21.61
C ILE A 50 19.55 4.72 -20.79
N LEU A 51 18.27 5.10 -20.71
CA LEU A 51 17.25 4.39 -19.93
C LEU A 51 16.92 3.01 -20.52
N GLN A 52 16.95 2.86 -21.85
CA GLN A 52 16.79 1.57 -22.50
C GLN A 52 17.98 0.63 -22.24
N ASN A 53 19.19 1.18 -22.13
CA ASN A 53 20.41 0.41 -21.92
C ASN A 53 20.72 0.09 -20.45
N SER A 54 20.02 0.70 -19.48
CA SER A 54 20.26 0.45 -18.05
C SER A 54 20.13 -1.05 -17.70
N LYS A 55 21.06 -1.61 -16.94
CA LYS A 55 21.06 -3.04 -16.56
C LYS A 55 20.29 -3.32 -15.28
N SER A 56 20.18 -2.33 -14.39
CA SER A 56 19.50 -2.48 -13.10
C SER A 56 18.48 -1.38 -12.83
N ARG A 57 17.57 -1.63 -11.87
CA ARG A 57 16.61 -0.62 -11.38
C ARG A 57 17.33 0.61 -10.82
N SER A 58 18.40 0.40 -10.06
CA SER A 58 19.18 1.49 -9.45
C SER A 58 19.83 2.37 -10.52
N GLU A 59 20.44 1.75 -11.53
CA GLU A 59 21.05 2.45 -12.66
C GLU A 59 20.01 3.26 -13.45
N PHE A 60 18.84 2.67 -13.75
CA PHE A 60 17.75 3.39 -14.41
C PHE A 60 17.29 4.60 -13.60
N LEU A 61 17.03 4.43 -12.31
CA LEU A 61 16.51 5.51 -11.46
C LEU A 61 17.54 6.63 -11.29
N SER A 62 18.82 6.28 -11.19
CA SER A 62 19.93 7.24 -11.18
C SER A 62 19.98 8.04 -12.49
N ALA A 63 20.00 7.36 -13.64
CA ALA A 63 19.98 8.02 -14.94
C ALA A 63 18.72 8.88 -15.15
N PHE A 64 17.55 8.36 -14.78
CA PHE A 64 16.28 9.09 -14.86
C PHE A 64 16.29 10.37 -14.02
N SER A 65 16.93 10.34 -12.84
CA SER A 65 17.06 11.52 -12.00
C SER A 65 17.85 12.65 -12.68
N GLY A 66 18.80 12.30 -13.57
CA GLY A 66 19.61 13.26 -14.32
C GLY A 66 18.80 14.17 -15.24
N ILE A 67 17.59 13.78 -15.65
CA ILE A 67 16.69 14.65 -16.45
C ILE A 67 16.33 15.92 -15.67
N ARG A 68 16.32 15.86 -14.32
CA ARG A 68 16.04 17.02 -13.48
C ARG A 68 17.08 18.13 -13.61
N ASN A 69 18.28 17.84 -14.09
CA ASN A 69 19.31 18.85 -14.33
C ASN A 69 18.91 19.85 -15.43
N TYR A 70 17.90 19.53 -16.23
CA TYR A 70 17.34 20.44 -17.22
C TYR A 70 16.23 21.34 -16.65
N LEU A 71 15.79 21.13 -15.40
CA LEU A 71 14.84 22.02 -14.74
C LEU A 71 15.53 23.30 -14.27
N ILE A 72 14.83 24.42 -14.38
CA ILE A 72 15.24 25.73 -13.92
C ILE A 72 14.74 25.92 -12.49
N SER A 73 15.65 26.06 -11.53
CA SER A 73 15.33 26.14 -10.09
C SER A 73 14.51 27.37 -9.72
N GLU A 74 14.89 28.54 -10.23
CA GLU A 74 14.19 29.81 -10.01
C GLU A 74 13.53 30.31 -11.31
N THR A 75 12.26 29.96 -11.51
CA THR A 75 11.51 30.44 -12.68
C THR A 75 11.05 31.89 -12.47
N LYS A 76 11.70 32.83 -13.16
CA LYS A 76 11.41 34.27 -13.15
C LYS A 76 10.55 34.70 -14.34
N THR A 77 10.58 33.95 -15.45
CA THR A 77 9.80 34.23 -16.66
C THR A 77 8.79 33.12 -16.97
N ALA A 78 7.81 33.40 -17.84
CA ALA A 78 6.87 32.39 -18.32
C ALA A 78 7.54 31.28 -19.12
N ASP A 79 8.51 31.63 -19.97
CA ASP A 79 9.26 30.67 -20.79
C ASP A 79 9.96 29.62 -19.93
N GLN A 80 10.52 30.03 -18.79
CA GLN A 80 11.17 29.13 -17.86
C GLN A 80 10.17 28.17 -17.19
N LYS A 81 8.96 28.63 -16.90
CA LYS A 81 7.88 27.79 -16.36
C LYS A 81 7.38 26.78 -17.39
N ILE A 82 7.19 27.23 -18.63
CA ILE A 82 6.80 26.39 -19.77
C ILE A 82 7.88 25.34 -20.05
N TRP A 83 9.15 25.73 -20.04
CA TRP A 83 10.28 24.83 -20.17
C TRP A 83 10.27 23.72 -19.10
N ASN A 84 10.13 24.08 -17.82
CA ASN A 84 10.06 23.10 -16.74
C ASN A 84 8.89 22.13 -16.92
N GLN A 85 7.73 22.62 -17.35
CA GLN A 85 6.57 21.79 -17.63
C GLN A 85 6.84 20.78 -18.76
N LEU A 86 7.48 21.22 -19.85
CA LEU A 86 7.86 20.36 -20.96
C LEU A 86 8.90 19.30 -20.55
N VAL A 87 9.84 19.65 -19.67
CA VAL A 87 10.80 18.69 -19.10
C VAL A 87 10.08 17.66 -18.23
N GLU A 88 9.12 18.07 -17.39
CA GLU A 88 8.30 17.15 -16.58
C GLU A 88 7.48 16.19 -17.44
N GLU A 89 6.90 16.67 -18.56
CA GLU A 89 6.22 15.80 -19.53
C GLU A 89 7.16 14.78 -20.17
N LEU A 90 8.38 15.22 -20.50
CA LEU A 90 9.40 14.33 -21.03
C LEU A 90 9.77 13.27 -19.98
N MET A 91 9.91 13.64 -18.71
CA MET A 91 10.14 12.71 -17.61
C MET A 91 9.00 11.69 -17.50
N ILE A 92 7.74 12.13 -17.53
CA ILE A 92 6.57 11.24 -17.53
C ILE A 92 6.68 10.24 -18.69
N LYS A 93 6.90 10.74 -19.91
CA LYS A 93 6.98 9.92 -21.13
C LYS A 93 8.09 8.88 -21.04
N LEU A 94 9.29 9.28 -20.62
CA LEU A 94 10.45 8.40 -20.54
C LEU A 94 10.34 7.40 -19.38
N PHE A 95 9.68 7.76 -18.28
CA PHE A 95 9.53 6.86 -17.14
C PHE A 95 8.74 5.59 -17.49
N TYR A 96 7.85 5.64 -18.49
CA TYR A 96 7.12 4.46 -18.97
C TYR A 96 8.01 3.35 -19.54
N ILE A 97 9.30 3.60 -19.75
CA ILE A 97 10.29 2.55 -20.05
C ILE A 97 10.49 1.64 -18.82
N PHE A 98 10.42 2.20 -17.61
CA PHE A 98 10.67 1.47 -16.35
C PHE A 98 9.77 0.25 -16.16
N PRO A 99 8.42 0.37 -16.13
CA PRO A 99 7.53 -0.78 -15.91
C PRO A 99 7.56 -1.80 -17.06
N LYS A 100 8.11 -1.45 -18.22
CA LYS A 100 8.30 -2.38 -19.36
C LYS A 100 9.59 -3.18 -19.24
N LYS A 101 10.59 -2.65 -18.53
CA LYS A 101 11.95 -3.19 -18.47
C LYS A 101 12.24 -3.93 -17.18
N PHE A 102 11.61 -3.50 -16.07
CA PHE A 102 11.86 -4.07 -14.76
C PHE A 102 10.58 -4.61 -14.15
N GLN A 103 10.71 -5.74 -13.45
CA GLN A 103 9.64 -6.27 -12.64
C GLN A 103 9.28 -5.26 -11.54
N LEU A 104 7.98 -4.99 -11.42
CA LEU A 104 7.42 -4.15 -10.37
C LEU A 104 7.24 -4.98 -9.10
N THR A 105 7.48 -4.37 -7.95
CA THR A 105 7.05 -4.95 -6.68
C THR A 105 5.51 -5.07 -6.65
N PRO A 106 4.92 -5.92 -5.81
CA PRO A 106 3.45 -6.04 -5.73
C PRO A 106 2.74 -4.70 -5.49
N ASN A 107 3.29 -3.83 -4.63
CA ASN A 107 2.76 -2.48 -4.40
C ASN A 107 2.89 -1.59 -5.63
N GLU A 108 4.05 -1.58 -6.30
CA GLU A 108 4.24 -0.81 -7.53
C GLU A 108 3.30 -1.28 -8.64
N ALA A 109 3.09 -2.60 -8.79
CA ALA A 109 2.17 -3.17 -9.75
C ALA A 109 0.71 -2.75 -9.47
N PHE A 110 0.31 -2.74 -8.19
CA PHE A 110 -1.00 -2.28 -7.78
C PHE A 110 -1.21 -0.79 -8.08
N ILE A 111 -0.23 0.07 -7.75
CA ILE A 111 -0.30 1.51 -8.07
C ILE A 111 -0.26 1.75 -9.58
N TYR A 112 0.56 1.01 -10.32
CA TYR A 112 0.61 1.07 -11.77
C TYR A 112 -0.74 0.73 -12.39
N TYR A 113 -1.40 -0.33 -11.92
CA TYR A 113 -2.75 -0.69 -12.35
C TYR A 113 -3.76 0.43 -12.09
N VAL A 114 -3.75 1.01 -10.88
CA VAL A 114 -4.61 2.13 -10.49
C VAL A 114 -4.43 3.31 -11.44
N PHE A 115 -3.18 3.68 -11.68
CA PHE A 115 -2.83 4.78 -12.54
C PHE A 115 -3.23 4.53 -14.01
N GLN A 116 -2.93 3.36 -14.57
CA GLN A 116 -3.29 3.02 -15.95
C GLN A 116 -4.80 3.02 -16.19
N SER A 117 -5.57 2.55 -15.21
CA SER A 117 -7.04 2.48 -15.31
C SER A 117 -7.67 3.87 -15.33
N MET A 118 -7.08 4.81 -14.59
CA MET A 118 -7.66 6.14 -14.39
C MET A 118 -7.06 7.23 -15.27
N LYS A 119 -5.93 6.97 -15.96
CA LYS A 119 -5.18 7.99 -16.72
C LYS A 119 -6.01 8.80 -17.71
N ARG A 120 -7.04 8.18 -18.32
CA ARG A 120 -7.92 8.84 -19.30
C ARG A 120 -8.88 9.85 -18.67
N TYR A 121 -8.95 9.89 -17.35
CA TYR A 121 -9.83 10.76 -16.57
C TYR A 121 -9.06 11.82 -15.77
N PHE A 122 -7.73 11.88 -15.91
CA PHE A 122 -6.96 12.92 -15.26
C PHE A 122 -7.26 14.26 -15.92
N ASN A 123 -7.57 15.25 -15.10
CA ASN A 123 -7.91 16.58 -15.56
C ASN A 123 -6.67 17.48 -15.68
N HIS A 124 -5.58 17.17 -14.97
CA HIS A 124 -4.34 17.93 -15.07
C HIS A 124 -3.13 17.04 -15.40
N LYS A 125 -2.04 17.72 -15.77
CA LYS A 125 -0.77 17.12 -16.19
C LYS A 125 0.05 16.59 -15.01
N ILE A 126 -0.14 17.19 -13.83
CA ILE A 126 0.51 16.77 -12.57
C ILE A 126 0.13 15.33 -12.22
N GLU A 127 -1.10 14.92 -12.50
CA GLU A 127 -1.56 13.58 -12.17
C GLU A 127 -0.70 12.53 -12.85
N HIS A 128 -0.22 12.82 -14.06
CA HIS A 128 0.61 11.91 -14.85
C HIS A 128 2.02 11.68 -14.25
N ASP A 129 2.47 12.54 -13.32
CA ASP A 129 3.75 12.40 -12.64
C ASP A 129 3.72 11.45 -11.44
N TYR A 130 2.53 11.13 -10.93
CA TYR A 130 2.38 10.38 -9.68
C TYR A 130 3.03 9.01 -9.71
N LEU A 131 2.97 8.30 -10.85
CA LEU A 131 3.57 6.97 -10.95
C LEU A 131 5.09 7.03 -10.74
N TYR A 132 5.78 7.92 -11.46
CA TYR A 132 7.23 8.00 -11.35
C TYR A 132 7.62 8.58 -9.99
N LYS A 133 6.87 9.55 -9.44
CA LYS A 133 7.14 10.10 -8.12
C LYS A 133 6.97 9.05 -7.03
N TYR A 134 5.93 8.23 -7.12
CA TYR A 134 5.71 7.11 -6.19
C TYR A 134 6.90 6.15 -6.19
N ILE A 135 7.37 5.72 -7.36
CA ILE A 135 8.48 4.78 -7.46
C ILE A 135 9.81 5.43 -7.03
N THR A 136 10.14 6.61 -7.56
CA THR A 136 11.41 7.30 -7.27
C THR A 136 11.55 7.74 -5.82
N GLN A 137 10.44 7.88 -5.10
CA GLN A 137 10.44 8.26 -3.67
C GLN A 137 10.04 7.11 -2.75
N ASN A 138 10.14 5.86 -3.20
CA ASN A 138 9.88 4.66 -2.39
C ASN A 138 8.51 4.68 -1.70
N GLY A 139 7.47 5.11 -2.43
CA GLY A 139 6.09 5.14 -1.96
C GLY A 139 5.74 6.30 -1.00
N LYS A 140 6.66 7.26 -0.77
CA LYS A 140 6.44 8.38 0.16
C LYS A 140 5.60 9.53 -0.40
N VAL A 141 5.22 9.50 -1.69
CA VAL A 141 4.47 10.58 -2.34
C VAL A 141 2.97 10.37 -2.24
N GLY A 142 2.27 11.43 -1.83
CA GLY A 142 0.84 11.44 -1.57
C GLY A 142 -0.01 11.17 -2.80
N LEU A 143 -0.57 9.96 -2.88
CA LEU A 143 -1.60 9.56 -3.84
C LEU A 143 -3.02 9.99 -3.39
N ASN A 144 -3.13 11.02 -2.54
CA ASN A 144 -4.40 11.43 -1.95
C ASN A 144 -5.38 11.91 -3.03
N ILE A 145 -4.88 12.68 -4.00
CA ILE A 145 -5.65 13.15 -5.16
C ILE A 145 -6.15 11.97 -6.00
N LEU A 146 -5.37 10.89 -6.15
CA LEU A 146 -5.82 9.69 -6.87
C LEU A 146 -7.02 9.00 -6.19
N GLY A 147 -7.25 9.21 -4.89
CA GLY A 147 -8.43 8.70 -4.19
C GLY A 147 -9.73 9.29 -4.75
N ILE A 148 -9.72 10.59 -5.07
CA ILE A 148 -10.87 11.30 -5.68
C ILE A 148 -11.14 10.73 -7.08
N TYR A 149 -10.09 10.61 -7.90
CA TYR A 149 -10.19 10.02 -9.24
C TYR A 149 -10.70 8.57 -9.20
N ALA A 150 -10.27 7.79 -8.21
CA ALA A 150 -10.75 6.42 -8.02
C ALA A 150 -12.24 6.39 -7.64
N CYS A 151 -12.69 7.27 -6.76
CA CYS A 151 -14.12 7.40 -6.43
C CYS A 151 -14.95 7.73 -7.67
N ASP A 152 -14.53 8.73 -8.43
CA ASP A 152 -15.22 9.18 -9.65
C ASP A 152 -15.24 8.10 -10.73
N TYR A 153 -14.13 7.37 -10.90
CA TYR A 153 -14.03 6.22 -11.79
C TYR A 153 -15.12 5.18 -11.46
N ILE A 154 -15.23 4.79 -10.19
CA ILE A 154 -16.21 3.79 -9.75
C ILE A 154 -17.65 4.33 -9.90
N LYS A 155 -17.90 5.60 -9.56
CA LYS A 155 -19.22 6.24 -9.73
C LYS A 155 -19.66 6.24 -11.21
N ARG A 156 -18.74 6.47 -12.15
CA ARG A 156 -19.01 6.37 -13.59
C ARG A 156 -19.36 4.94 -14.01
N GLN A 157 -18.61 3.94 -13.54
CA GLN A 157 -18.93 2.53 -13.82
C GLN A 157 -20.35 2.19 -13.35
N ILE A 158 -20.73 2.63 -12.15
CA ILE A 158 -22.09 2.44 -11.61
C ILE A 158 -23.14 3.12 -12.50
N LYS A 159 -22.91 4.38 -12.88
CA LYS A 159 -23.82 5.14 -13.77
C LYS A 159 -24.00 4.45 -15.12
N ASN A 160 -22.93 3.91 -15.68
CA ASN A 160 -22.92 3.23 -16.98
C ASN A 160 -23.34 1.75 -16.89
N LYS A 161 -23.68 1.23 -15.70
CA LYS A 161 -23.98 -0.18 -15.45
C LYS A 161 -22.84 -1.14 -15.83
N GLU A 162 -21.60 -0.66 -15.74
CA GLU A 162 -20.39 -1.46 -15.95
C GLU A 162 -20.03 -2.27 -14.69
N ALA A 163 -19.23 -3.33 -14.87
CA ALA A 163 -18.71 -4.09 -13.73
C ALA A 163 -17.73 -3.24 -12.91
N ILE A 164 -17.93 -3.20 -11.59
CA ILE A 164 -17.08 -2.45 -10.67
C ILE A 164 -15.67 -3.06 -10.62
N ASP A 165 -14.66 -2.22 -10.84
CA ASP A 165 -13.27 -2.59 -10.64
C ASP A 165 -12.92 -2.57 -9.14
N LEU A 166 -12.85 -3.76 -8.54
CA LEU A 166 -12.54 -3.89 -7.12
C LEU A 166 -11.12 -3.49 -6.75
N LYS A 167 -10.14 -3.52 -7.67
CA LYS A 167 -8.78 -3.05 -7.38
C LYS A 167 -8.78 -1.54 -7.19
N ILE A 168 -9.49 -0.82 -8.07
CA ILE A 168 -9.67 0.63 -7.97
C ILE A 168 -10.49 0.98 -6.73
N PHE A 169 -11.56 0.24 -6.45
CA PHE A 169 -12.36 0.47 -5.24
C PHE A 169 -11.54 0.25 -3.96
N LEU A 170 -10.71 -0.80 -3.89
CA LEU A 170 -9.82 -1.04 -2.75
C LEU A 170 -8.80 0.10 -2.59
N PHE A 171 -8.28 0.63 -3.69
CA PHE A 171 -7.38 1.78 -3.64
C PHE A 171 -8.08 3.04 -3.11
N TYR A 172 -9.33 3.29 -3.54
CA TYR A 172 -10.16 4.37 -3.00
C TYR A 172 -10.41 4.18 -1.50
N PHE A 173 -10.81 2.97 -1.11
CA PHE A 173 -11.25 2.65 0.25
C PHE A 173 -10.10 2.40 1.25
N LYS A 174 -8.83 2.56 0.83
CA LYS A 174 -7.64 2.22 1.62
C LYS A 174 -7.53 2.94 2.97
N ASN A 175 -8.13 4.13 3.11
CA ASN A 175 -8.13 4.89 4.35
C ASN A 175 -9.06 4.27 5.41
N HIS A 176 -10.08 3.52 4.98
CA HIS A 176 -11.02 2.83 5.88
C HIS A 176 -10.68 1.34 6.05
N TYR A 177 -10.05 0.73 5.04
CA TYR A 177 -9.53 -0.62 5.07
C TYR A 177 -8.21 -0.69 4.32
N LYS A 178 -7.09 -0.63 5.05
CA LYS A 178 -5.75 -0.73 4.46
C LYS A 178 -5.46 -2.17 4.04
N PRO A 179 -5.27 -2.47 2.74
CA PRO A 179 -4.88 -3.80 2.30
C PRO A 179 -3.53 -4.20 2.91
N SER A 180 -3.43 -5.41 3.46
CA SER A 180 -2.17 -5.95 3.96
C SER A 180 -1.24 -6.35 2.81
N ASN A 181 0.06 -6.55 3.09
CA ASN A 181 1.01 -7.05 2.09
C ASN A 181 0.53 -8.38 1.49
N LEU A 182 -0.04 -9.27 2.32
CA LEU A 182 -0.64 -10.52 1.88
C LEU A 182 -1.74 -10.31 0.84
N ILE A 183 -2.61 -9.32 1.05
CA ILE A 183 -3.65 -8.96 0.06
C ILE A 183 -3.00 -8.46 -1.22
N ILE A 184 -2.04 -7.53 -1.14
CA ILE A 184 -1.44 -6.93 -2.34
C ILE A 184 -0.70 -7.97 -3.19
N GLU A 185 0.04 -8.88 -2.54
CA GLU A 185 0.73 -10.00 -3.20
C GLU A 185 -0.24 -10.99 -3.86
N ASN A 186 -1.48 -11.10 -3.35
CA ASN A 186 -2.49 -12.05 -3.81
C ASN A 186 -3.77 -11.34 -4.29
N ILE A 187 -3.63 -10.15 -4.88
CA ILE A 187 -4.75 -9.22 -5.11
C ILE A 187 -5.85 -9.83 -5.99
N ASP A 188 -5.50 -10.63 -6.99
CA ASP A 188 -6.47 -11.26 -7.88
C ASP A 188 -7.30 -12.34 -7.17
N GLN A 189 -6.65 -13.13 -6.31
CA GLN A 189 -7.35 -14.10 -5.47
C GLN A 189 -8.25 -13.39 -4.45
N PHE A 190 -7.75 -12.34 -3.81
CA PHE A 190 -8.52 -11.51 -2.88
C PHE A 190 -9.75 -10.89 -3.56
N VAL A 191 -9.59 -10.33 -4.76
CA VAL A 191 -10.68 -9.76 -5.57
C VAL A 191 -11.71 -10.84 -5.91
N SER A 192 -11.28 -12.04 -6.31
CA SER A 192 -12.19 -13.15 -6.62
C SER A 192 -13.02 -13.59 -5.41
N ILE A 193 -12.38 -13.71 -4.24
CA ILE A 193 -13.04 -14.02 -2.97
C ILE A 193 -14.03 -12.90 -2.59
N THR A 194 -13.58 -11.65 -2.68
CA THR A 194 -14.37 -10.46 -2.34
C THR A 194 -15.61 -10.35 -3.22
N LYS A 195 -15.53 -10.62 -4.53
CA LYS A 195 -16.69 -10.65 -5.43
C LYS A 195 -17.78 -11.62 -4.95
N LYS A 196 -17.39 -12.78 -4.41
CA LYS A 196 -18.34 -13.76 -3.86
C LYS A 196 -18.92 -13.28 -2.53
N ASN A 197 -18.09 -12.73 -1.64
CA ASN A 197 -18.55 -12.27 -0.33
C ASN A 197 -19.43 -11.03 -0.41
N LEU A 198 -19.23 -10.11 -1.35
CA LEU A 198 -20.10 -8.93 -1.52
C LEU A 198 -21.58 -9.29 -1.65
N LYS A 199 -21.90 -10.45 -2.24
CA LYS A 199 -23.29 -10.96 -2.35
C LYS A 199 -23.88 -11.40 -0.99
N LYS A 200 -23.04 -11.87 -0.07
CA LYS A 200 -23.44 -12.31 1.27
C LYS A 200 -23.65 -11.14 2.24
N PHE A 201 -22.96 -10.02 2.00
CA PHE A 201 -23.01 -8.85 2.86
C PHE A 201 -24.02 -7.78 2.38
N LEU A 202 -24.86 -8.10 1.39
CA LEU A 202 -25.89 -7.20 0.88
C LEU A 202 -26.87 -6.78 1.98
N ILE A 203 -27.26 -5.50 1.95
CA ILE A 203 -28.36 -4.99 2.79
C ILE A 203 -29.69 -5.06 2.05
N ARG A 204 -29.67 -4.86 0.72
CA ARG A 204 -30.83 -4.96 -0.16
C ARG A 204 -30.47 -5.85 -1.34
N LYS A 205 -31.33 -6.82 -1.67
CA LYS A 205 -31.10 -7.75 -2.78
C LYS A 205 -30.95 -7.05 -4.14
N SER A 206 -31.59 -5.89 -4.31
CA SER A 206 -31.64 -5.13 -5.56
C SER A 206 -30.40 -4.27 -5.85
N GLN A 207 -29.45 -4.13 -4.92
CA GLN A 207 -28.33 -3.19 -5.08
C GLN A 207 -27.03 -3.77 -4.55
N SER A 208 -25.94 -3.60 -5.30
CA SER A 208 -24.61 -3.99 -4.82
C SER A 208 -24.22 -3.18 -3.58
N LEU A 209 -23.51 -3.80 -2.62
CA LEU A 209 -23.09 -3.12 -1.39
C LEU A 209 -22.23 -1.87 -1.68
N ILE A 210 -21.33 -1.94 -2.66
CA ILE A 210 -20.48 -0.80 -3.08
C ILE A 210 -21.33 0.31 -3.68
N SER A 211 -22.26 -0.03 -4.58
CA SER A 211 -23.15 0.95 -5.19
C SER A 211 -24.07 1.60 -4.16
N HIS A 212 -24.48 0.85 -3.15
CA HIS A 212 -25.28 1.38 -2.04
C HIS A 212 -24.47 2.36 -1.20
N TYR A 213 -23.26 1.97 -0.80
CA TYR A 213 -22.35 2.83 -0.05
C TYR A 213 -22.08 4.15 -0.79
N LEU A 214 -21.68 4.09 -2.07
CA LEU A 214 -21.33 5.29 -2.83
C LEU A 214 -22.52 6.21 -3.14
N LYS A 215 -23.75 5.69 -3.14
CA LYS A 215 -24.97 6.50 -3.31
C LYS A 215 -25.31 7.29 -2.05
N GLU A 216 -25.10 6.68 -0.88
CA GLU A 216 -25.42 7.26 0.42
C GLU A 216 -24.25 8.08 1.00
N PHE A 217 -23.02 7.85 0.51
CA PHE A 217 -21.82 8.53 0.98
C PHE A 217 -21.92 10.04 0.84
N ARG A 218 -21.62 10.74 1.94
CA ARG A 218 -21.49 12.20 2.00
C ARG A 218 -20.08 12.54 2.47
N ASP A 219 -19.49 13.57 1.86
CA ASP A 219 -18.12 14.01 2.11
C ASP A 219 -18.03 14.89 3.38
N ASP A 220 -18.74 14.48 4.43
CA ASP A 220 -18.97 15.24 5.67
C ASP A 220 -18.55 14.47 6.93
N GLU A 221 -17.62 13.50 6.79
CA GLU A 221 -17.20 12.61 7.88
C GLU A 221 -16.75 13.34 9.16
N TYR A 222 -16.21 14.56 9.06
CA TYR A 222 -15.79 15.35 10.22
C TYR A 222 -16.94 15.74 11.16
N PHE A 223 -18.16 15.82 10.63
CA PHE A 223 -19.37 16.14 11.38
C PHE A 223 -20.11 14.90 11.88
N ALA A 224 -19.57 13.70 11.63
CA ALA A 224 -20.19 12.46 12.08
C ALA A 224 -20.19 12.36 13.62
N PRO A 225 -21.35 12.23 14.27
CA PRO A 225 -21.44 12.10 15.71
C PRO A 225 -20.95 10.71 16.11
N LYS A 226 -20.36 10.62 17.31
CA LYS A 226 -20.00 9.35 17.93
C LYS A 226 -21.26 8.68 18.49
N LEU A 227 -22.11 8.13 17.61
CA LEU A 227 -23.31 7.40 18.00
C LEU A 227 -23.08 5.89 17.83
N ASP A 228 -23.70 5.09 18.71
CA ASP A 228 -23.55 3.63 18.70
C ASP A 228 -24.42 2.93 17.65
N SER A 229 -25.44 3.60 17.07
CA SER A 229 -26.35 3.02 16.08
C SER A 229 -26.62 3.92 14.87
N TYR A 230 -25.86 3.72 13.79
CA TYR A 230 -26.01 4.49 12.53
C TYR A 230 -27.11 3.95 11.59
N GLU A 231 -27.66 2.76 11.86
CA GLU A 231 -28.61 2.10 10.95
C GLU A 231 -29.98 2.80 10.89
N TYR A 232 -30.36 3.51 11.96
CA TYR A 232 -31.64 4.22 12.05
C TYR A 232 -31.55 5.70 11.67
N ASN A 233 -30.34 6.27 11.59
CA ASN A 233 -30.15 7.65 11.18
C ASN A 233 -29.80 7.74 9.70
N LYS A 234 -30.78 8.18 8.88
CA LYS A 234 -30.60 8.37 7.43
C LYS A 234 -29.41 9.26 7.07
N HIS A 235 -29.03 10.20 7.95
CA HIS A 235 -27.91 11.10 7.71
C HIS A 235 -26.56 10.37 7.76
N PHE A 236 -26.43 9.33 8.58
CA PHE A 236 -25.17 8.60 8.81
C PHE A 236 -25.19 7.15 8.32
N TYR A 237 -26.21 6.78 7.56
CA TYR A 237 -26.40 5.41 7.06
C TYR A 237 -25.20 4.90 6.23
N TYR A 238 -24.46 5.78 5.56
CA TYR A 238 -23.24 5.40 4.85
C TYR A 238 -22.14 4.86 5.78
N LEU A 239 -22.10 5.26 7.06
CA LEU A 239 -21.15 4.74 8.05
C LEU A 239 -21.44 3.28 8.38
N PHE A 240 -22.72 2.92 8.46
CA PHE A 240 -23.15 1.52 8.59
C PHE A 240 -22.73 0.70 7.36
N LEU A 241 -22.99 1.19 6.14
CA LEU A 241 -22.57 0.53 4.90
C LEU A 241 -21.05 0.37 4.79
N ARG A 242 -20.30 1.39 5.24
CA ARG A 242 -18.83 1.36 5.35
C ARG A 242 -18.36 0.27 6.32
N GLY A 243 -19.02 0.13 7.48
CA GLY A 243 -18.76 -0.96 8.42
C GLY A 243 -18.97 -2.33 7.77
N ARG A 244 -20.10 -2.51 7.08
CA ARG A 244 -20.41 -3.74 6.35
C ARG A 244 -19.40 -4.06 5.25
N LEU A 245 -18.88 -3.05 4.55
CA LEU A 245 -17.79 -3.21 3.58
C LEU A 245 -16.49 -3.66 4.26
N LYS A 246 -16.14 -3.08 5.41
CA LYS A 246 -14.97 -3.50 6.19
C LYS A 246 -15.09 -4.94 6.65
N ASP A 247 -16.27 -5.36 7.11
CA ASP A 247 -16.51 -6.75 7.52
C ASP A 247 -16.41 -7.71 6.34
N CYS A 248 -16.96 -7.33 5.17
CA CYS A 248 -16.83 -8.09 3.94
C CYS A 248 -15.36 -8.26 3.52
N PHE A 249 -14.55 -7.20 3.60
CA PHE A 249 -13.12 -7.27 3.29
C PHE A 249 -12.34 -8.07 4.32
N ARG A 250 -12.67 -7.95 5.61
CA ARG A 250 -12.08 -8.76 6.69
C ARG A 250 -12.35 -10.24 6.46
N GLU A 251 -13.58 -10.60 6.14
CA GLU A 251 -13.96 -11.97 5.84
C GLU A 251 -13.25 -12.50 4.58
N SER A 252 -13.12 -11.65 3.56
CA SER A 252 -12.39 -12.01 2.34
C SER A 252 -10.90 -12.21 2.58
N GLU A 253 -10.30 -11.42 3.48
CA GLU A 253 -8.91 -11.60 3.90
C GLU A 253 -8.76 -12.89 4.71
N ASN A 254 -9.70 -13.20 5.61
CA ASN A 254 -9.67 -14.44 6.38
C ASN A 254 -9.76 -15.69 5.49
N GLN A 255 -10.65 -15.69 4.48
CA GLN A 255 -10.73 -16.79 3.53
C GLN A 255 -9.48 -16.91 2.65
N LEU A 256 -8.87 -15.78 2.27
CA LEU A 256 -7.57 -15.79 1.58
C LEU A 256 -6.49 -16.40 2.48
N ARG A 257 -6.46 -15.99 3.74
CA ARG A 257 -5.53 -16.49 4.75
C ARG A 257 -5.65 -17.99 4.91
N GLU A 258 -6.86 -18.51 5.12
CA GLU A 258 -7.13 -19.95 5.24
C GLU A 258 -6.68 -20.73 4.00
N LYS A 259 -6.97 -20.22 2.79
CA LYS A 259 -6.52 -20.84 1.54
C LYS A 259 -5.00 -20.92 1.42
N LEU A 260 -4.30 -19.92 1.96
CA LEU A 260 -2.85 -19.86 2.01
C LEU A 260 -2.28 -20.52 3.29
N GLY A 261 -3.13 -21.16 4.10
CA GLY A 261 -2.76 -21.89 5.32
C GLY A 261 -2.52 -21.01 6.56
N TYR A 262 -2.83 -19.71 6.53
CA TYR A 262 -2.73 -18.81 7.68
C TYR A 262 -3.97 -18.87 8.58
N LYS A 263 -3.79 -18.70 9.89
CA LYS A 263 -4.90 -18.49 10.85
C LYS A 263 -5.71 -17.24 10.48
N ARG A 264 -7.03 -17.22 10.72
CA ARG A 264 -7.88 -16.03 10.53
C ARG A 264 -7.39 -14.88 11.43
N ILE A 265 -7.66 -13.64 11.03
CA ILE A 265 -7.37 -12.48 11.86
C ILE A 265 -8.37 -12.46 13.02
N GLY A 266 -7.85 -12.38 14.24
CA GLY A 266 -8.63 -12.54 15.48
C GLY A 266 -8.52 -13.94 16.08
N GLU A 267 -8.02 -14.92 15.32
CA GLU A 267 -7.76 -16.28 15.79
C GLU A 267 -6.26 -16.50 16.02
N GLY A 268 -5.81 -16.21 17.24
CA GLY A 268 -4.45 -16.46 17.72
C GLY A 268 -3.37 -15.49 17.22
N ASN A 269 -2.13 -15.73 17.67
CA ASN A 269 -0.96 -14.91 17.37
C ASN A 269 -0.54 -15.12 15.89
N VAL A 270 -1.03 -14.29 14.96
CA VAL A 270 -0.69 -14.32 13.52
C VAL A 270 0.81 -14.47 13.26
N GLN A 271 1.62 -13.92 14.16
CA GLN A 271 3.06 -13.89 14.08
C GLN A 271 3.73 -15.23 14.45
N GLU A 272 3.12 -16.03 15.36
CA GLU A 272 3.52 -17.41 15.67
C GLU A 272 3.43 -18.28 14.40
N HIS A 273 2.35 -18.15 13.62
CA HIS A 273 2.20 -18.91 12.37
C HIS A 273 3.20 -18.46 11.28
N THR A 274 3.47 -17.16 11.17
CA THR A 274 4.53 -16.67 10.26
C THR A 274 5.88 -17.24 10.65
N LEU A 275 6.21 -17.26 11.95
CA LEU A 275 7.42 -17.89 12.47
C LEU A 275 7.48 -19.37 12.12
N TYR A 276 6.40 -20.12 12.31
CA TYR A 276 6.33 -21.53 11.91
C TYR A 276 6.71 -21.74 10.44
N LYS A 277 6.15 -20.95 9.52
CA LYS A 277 6.43 -21.03 8.09
C LYS A 277 7.90 -20.75 7.77
N GLU A 278 8.51 -19.76 8.43
CA GLU A 278 9.93 -19.46 8.26
C GLU A 278 10.81 -20.60 8.81
N LEU A 279 10.48 -21.17 9.97
CA LEU A 279 11.22 -22.32 10.53
C LEU A 279 11.17 -23.55 9.59
N CYS A 280 10.02 -23.81 8.96
CA CYS A 280 9.84 -24.92 8.03
C CYS A 280 10.72 -24.85 6.77
N LYS A 281 11.37 -23.71 6.49
CA LYS A 281 12.34 -23.57 5.40
C LYS A 281 13.69 -24.21 5.74
N TYR A 282 14.00 -24.34 7.03
CA TYR A 282 15.30 -24.77 7.51
C TYR A 282 15.27 -26.15 8.19
N ILE A 283 14.10 -26.62 8.64
CA ILE A 283 13.96 -27.94 9.24
C ILE A 283 12.63 -28.61 8.85
N ASP A 284 12.66 -29.94 8.73
CA ASP A 284 11.48 -30.75 8.48
C ASP A 284 10.42 -30.56 9.58
N LYS A 285 9.18 -30.36 9.14
CA LYS A 285 8.00 -30.12 9.98
C LYS A 285 7.83 -31.17 11.08
N LYS A 286 8.21 -32.42 10.83
CA LYS A 286 8.09 -33.51 11.81
C LYS A 286 8.93 -33.29 13.08
N HIS A 287 9.98 -32.47 12.99
CA HIS A 287 10.85 -32.14 14.12
C HIS A 287 10.37 -30.92 14.92
N ILE A 288 9.33 -30.23 14.45
CA ILE A 288 8.78 -29.03 15.09
C ILE A 288 7.50 -29.41 15.84
N LYS A 289 7.58 -29.53 17.16
CA LYS A 289 6.40 -29.66 18.03
C LYS A 289 5.84 -28.26 18.29
N ARG A 290 4.59 -28.00 17.90
CA ARG A 290 3.89 -26.74 18.15
C ARG A 290 3.08 -26.84 19.43
N ASN A 291 2.90 -25.72 20.15
CA ASN A 291 2.09 -25.67 21.37
C ASN A 291 2.52 -26.77 22.36
N TYR A 292 3.83 -26.93 22.54
CA TYR A 292 4.42 -28.06 23.23
C TYR A 292 4.26 -27.92 24.75
N ARG A 293 3.55 -28.86 25.37
CA ARG A 293 3.23 -28.87 26.81
C ARG A 293 3.75 -30.14 27.50
N PRO A 294 5.07 -30.32 27.60
CA PRO A 294 5.61 -31.49 28.27
C PRO A 294 5.39 -31.40 29.79
N ILE A 295 5.37 -32.56 30.44
CA ILE A 295 5.11 -32.69 31.89
C ILE A 295 6.08 -31.81 32.71
N TRP A 296 7.36 -31.78 32.33
CA TRP A 296 8.39 -30.98 33.01
C TRP A 296 8.17 -29.46 32.90
N LEU A 297 7.37 -29.00 31.95
CA LEU A 297 7.04 -27.59 31.77
C LEU A 297 5.87 -27.14 32.70
N ASN A 298 5.38 -28.05 33.54
CA ASN A 298 4.49 -27.78 34.68
C ASN A 298 3.26 -26.93 34.30
N GLY A 299 2.53 -27.40 33.28
CA GLY A 299 1.31 -26.79 32.78
C GLY A 299 1.51 -25.52 31.93
N LEU A 300 2.75 -25.10 31.68
CA LEU A 300 3.08 -24.06 30.70
C LEU A 300 3.24 -24.67 29.29
N GLU A 301 3.33 -23.82 28.28
CA GLU A 301 3.42 -24.19 26.86
C GLU A 301 4.61 -23.50 26.23
N LEU A 302 5.30 -24.19 25.32
CA LEU A 302 6.22 -23.60 24.36
C LEU A 302 5.53 -23.40 23.00
N ASP A 303 5.67 -22.24 22.37
CA ASP A 303 5.08 -22.01 21.02
C ASP A 303 5.63 -23.04 20.01
N PHE A 304 6.95 -23.24 20.02
CA PHE A 304 7.64 -24.27 19.25
C PHE A 304 8.72 -24.97 20.06
N TYR A 305 8.89 -26.27 19.82
CA TYR A 305 10.01 -27.06 20.31
C TYR A 305 10.62 -27.87 19.17
N ILE A 306 11.91 -27.67 18.94
CA ILE A 306 12.70 -28.35 17.92
C ILE A 306 13.44 -29.50 18.58
N GLU A 307 12.92 -30.71 18.41
CA GLU A 307 13.35 -31.88 19.17
C GLU A 307 14.82 -32.27 18.96
N PRO A 308 15.35 -32.34 17.71
CA PRO A 308 16.76 -32.69 17.48
C PRO A 308 17.75 -31.73 18.12
N HIS A 309 17.34 -30.47 18.34
CA HIS A 309 18.23 -29.41 18.84
C HIS A 309 17.94 -29.03 20.30
N ARG A 310 17.01 -29.71 20.97
CA ARG A 310 16.54 -29.38 22.33
C ARG A 310 16.27 -27.87 22.48
N LEU A 311 15.59 -27.29 21.50
CA LEU A 311 15.41 -25.84 21.38
C LEU A 311 13.93 -25.47 21.49
N GLY A 312 13.57 -24.70 22.52
CA GLY A 312 12.31 -23.98 22.63
C GLY A 312 12.38 -22.63 21.92
N ILE A 313 11.35 -22.28 21.16
CA ILE A 313 11.22 -20.97 20.50
C ILE A 313 9.88 -20.37 20.93
N GLU A 314 9.94 -19.12 21.37
CA GLU A 314 8.80 -18.36 21.88
C GLU A 314 8.62 -17.08 21.09
N TYR A 315 7.40 -16.82 20.62
CA TYR A 315 7.06 -15.56 19.99
C TYR A 315 6.52 -14.58 21.04
N GLN A 316 7.22 -13.47 21.23
CA GLN A 316 6.93 -12.46 22.26
C GLN A 316 6.23 -11.26 21.64
N GLY A 317 4.90 -11.23 21.78
CA GLY A 317 4.09 -10.06 21.44
C GLY A 317 4.39 -8.83 22.31
N GLN A 318 3.85 -7.68 21.93
CA GLN A 318 4.11 -6.40 22.62
C GLN A 318 3.71 -6.40 24.10
N GLN A 319 2.76 -7.26 24.49
CA GLN A 319 2.34 -7.48 25.87
C GLN A 319 3.42 -8.07 26.79
N HIS A 320 4.52 -8.60 26.24
CA HIS A 320 5.64 -9.16 27.02
C HIS A 320 6.68 -8.11 27.42
N VAL A 321 6.67 -6.94 26.78
CA VAL A 321 7.65 -5.86 27.06
C VAL A 321 7.03 -4.64 27.72
N LYS A 322 5.71 -4.44 27.59
CA LYS A 322 5.01 -3.34 28.25
C LYS A 322 3.57 -3.70 28.60
N PRO A 323 2.98 -3.05 29.63
CA PRO A 323 1.57 -3.17 29.90
C PRO A 323 0.74 -2.68 28.72
N VAL A 324 -0.27 -3.47 28.34
CA VAL A 324 -1.22 -3.14 27.28
C VAL A 324 -2.63 -3.29 27.87
N ASP A 325 -3.41 -2.20 27.86
CA ASP A 325 -4.70 -2.14 28.57
C ASP A 325 -5.71 -3.17 28.04
N TYR A 326 -5.71 -3.41 26.72
CA TYR A 326 -6.50 -4.46 26.08
C TYR A 326 -6.26 -5.86 26.69
N PHE A 327 -5.05 -6.11 27.22
CA PHE A 327 -4.67 -7.38 27.85
C PHE A 327 -4.72 -7.32 29.39
N GLY A 328 -5.35 -6.30 29.99
CA GLY A 328 -5.48 -6.14 31.44
C GLY A 328 -4.36 -5.33 32.10
N GLY A 329 -3.59 -4.57 31.31
CA GLY A 329 -2.67 -3.54 31.79
C GLY A 329 -1.56 -4.03 32.73
N LYS A 330 -1.17 -3.21 33.71
CA LYS A 330 -0.04 -3.48 34.61
C LYS A 330 -0.17 -4.78 35.42
N LYS A 331 -1.38 -5.18 35.80
CA LYS A 331 -1.61 -6.41 36.60
C LYS A 331 -1.32 -7.67 35.78
N SER A 332 -1.85 -7.74 34.56
CA SER A 332 -1.58 -8.85 33.65
C SER A 332 -0.12 -8.91 33.22
N PHE A 333 0.52 -7.76 32.97
CA PHE A 333 1.94 -7.67 32.64
C PHE A 333 2.84 -8.30 33.71
N LYS A 334 2.62 -7.99 34.99
CA LYS A 334 3.37 -8.60 36.10
C LYS A 334 3.18 -10.12 36.18
N LYS A 335 1.97 -10.63 35.89
CA LYS A 335 1.72 -12.08 35.83
C LYS A 335 2.45 -12.72 34.65
N GLN A 336 2.47 -12.05 33.50
CA GLN A 336 3.16 -12.52 32.30
C GLN A 336 4.66 -12.66 32.54
N ILE A 337 5.32 -11.65 33.09
CA ILE A 337 6.75 -11.70 33.46
C ILE A 337 7.07 -12.90 34.35
N LYS A 338 6.24 -13.16 35.39
CA LYS A 338 6.44 -14.31 36.28
C LYS A 338 6.31 -15.65 35.54
N ARG A 339 5.39 -15.77 34.58
CA ARG A 339 5.21 -16.99 33.78
C ARG A 339 6.38 -17.19 32.81
N ASP A 340 6.86 -16.13 32.19
CA ASP A 340 7.98 -16.17 31.24
C ASP A 340 9.27 -16.57 31.98
N LEU A 341 9.55 -15.97 33.15
CA LEU A 341 10.68 -16.36 34.00
C LEU A 341 10.60 -17.83 34.45
N LYS A 342 9.42 -18.29 34.87
CA LYS A 342 9.22 -19.70 35.23
C LYS A 342 9.49 -20.62 34.03
N LYS A 343 9.05 -20.23 32.83
CA LYS A 343 9.26 -20.99 31.59
C LYS A 343 10.75 -21.11 31.27
N VAL A 344 11.50 -20.01 31.35
CA VAL A 344 12.95 -19.99 31.13
C VAL A 344 13.67 -20.89 32.13
N ASN A 345 13.36 -20.79 33.42
CA ASN A 345 13.99 -21.61 34.46
C ASN A 345 13.72 -23.10 34.27
N LEU A 346 12.49 -23.47 33.89
CA LEU A 346 12.13 -24.86 33.61
C LEU A 346 12.85 -25.39 32.36
N CYS A 347 12.98 -24.59 31.30
CA CYS A 347 13.75 -24.99 30.11
C CYS A 347 15.23 -25.19 30.46
N HIS A 348 15.83 -24.26 31.20
CA HIS A 348 17.22 -24.35 31.63
C HIS A 348 17.47 -25.59 32.51
N SER A 349 16.57 -25.88 33.45
CA SER A 349 16.69 -27.06 34.34
C SER A 349 16.56 -28.40 33.61
N ASN A 350 16.11 -28.39 32.36
CA ASN A 350 15.95 -29.59 31.52
C ASN A 350 16.91 -29.59 30.31
N ASP A 351 17.98 -28.78 30.35
CA ASP A 351 18.94 -28.57 29.25
C ASP A 351 18.25 -28.29 27.91
N ILE A 352 17.28 -27.38 27.94
CA ILE A 352 16.56 -26.90 26.76
C ILE A 352 16.94 -25.44 26.56
N LYS A 353 17.57 -25.16 25.42
CA LYS A 353 17.84 -23.79 24.99
C LYS A 353 16.51 -23.13 24.68
N ILE A 354 16.30 -21.91 25.15
CA ILE A 354 15.10 -21.12 24.84
C ILE A 354 15.50 -19.82 24.14
N VAL A 355 14.82 -19.49 23.05
CA VAL A 355 15.02 -18.25 22.30
C VAL A 355 13.70 -17.53 22.08
N HIS A 356 13.74 -16.20 22.14
CA HIS A 356 12.57 -15.35 22.06
C HIS A 356 12.61 -14.51 20.78
N CYS A 357 11.58 -14.66 19.94
CA CYS A 357 11.33 -13.82 18.77
C CYS A 357 10.40 -12.68 19.17
N TYR A 358 10.92 -11.47 19.28
CA TYR A 358 10.12 -10.30 19.66
C TYR A 358 9.35 -9.71 18.48
N PHE A 359 8.25 -9.03 18.78
CA PHE A 359 7.32 -8.50 17.79
C PHE A 359 7.88 -7.45 16.83
N ASP A 360 9.00 -6.85 17.17
CA ASP A 360 9.74 -5.85 16.40
C ASP A 360 10.92 -6.46 15.62
N GLN A 361 11.17 -7.76 15.75
CA GLN A 361 12.22 -8.46 15.01
C GLN A 361 11.71 -8.97 13.65
N SER A 362 12.61 -8.99 12.66
CA SER A 362 12.39 -9.63 11.37
C SER A 362 12.33 -11.15 11.55
N ILE A 363 11.13 -11.73 11.40
CA ILE A 363 10.92 -13.19 11.56
C ILE A 363 11.82 -14.00 10.61
N PRO A 364 11.98 -13.64 9.31
CA PRO A 364 12.89 -14.36 8.43
C PRO A 364 14.36 -14.34 8.88
N GLU A 365 14.86 -13.18 9.34
CA GLU A 365 16.24 -13.05 9.84
C GLU A 365 16.43 -13.80 11.15
N PHE A 366 15.44 -13.77 12.04
CA PHE A 366 15.45 -14.52 13.29
C PHE A 366 15.54 -16.02 13.02
N ALA A 367 14.71 -16.56 12.13
CA ALA A 367 14.75 -17.97 11.74
C ALA A 367 16.10 -18.35 11.14
N PHE A 368 16.62 -17.54 10.21
CA PHE A 368 17.95 -17.74 9.62
C PHE A 368 19.06 -17.79 10.69
N LYS A 369 19.05 -16.85 11.63
CA LYS A 369 20.06 -16.76 12.69
C LYS A 369 20.02 -17.96 13.64
N ILE A 370 18.84 -18.51 13.95
CA ILE A 370 18.73 -19.74 14.75
C ILE A 370 19.50 -20.87 14.07
N PHE A 371 19.18 -21.17 12.81
CA PHE A 371 19.75 -22.31 12.10
C PHE A 371 21.17 -22.10 11.61
N SER A 372 21.66 -20.86 11.55
CA SER A 372 23.08 -20.59 11.27
C SER A 372 24.01 -20.79 12.47
N ASN A 373 23.45 -20.87 13.69
CA ASN A 373 24.20 -21.01 14.95
C ASN A 373 23.88 -22.32 15.70
N LEU A 374 23.17 -23.24 15.04
CA LEU A 374 22.92 -24.61 15.48
C LEU A 374 23.88 -25.52 14.72
#